data_AF-A0A5B9D867-F1
#
_entry.id   AF-A0A5B9D867-F1
#
_cell.length_a   1.000
_cell.length_b   1.000
_cell.length_c   1.000
_cell.angle_alpha   90.00
_cell.angle_beta   90.00
_cell.angle_gamma   90.00
#
_symmetry.space_group_name_H-M   'P 1'
#
loop_
_entity.id
_entity.type
_entity.pdbx_description
1 polymer ?
#
loop_
_entity_poly.entity_id
_entity_poly.type
_entity_poly.pdbx_seq_one_letter_code
_entity_poly.pdbx_strand_id
1 'polypeptide(L)'
;MSDRRNQRYDGNNRRRDNRSQGNYRGRSSRSGYKSNRDRTKFQSTLRLHPGTEIYILDILQHGGIDKADHQWNPIAQILEGSKFQLYEIRLNKSKITERRLQEKIVVTENQDIYERIQRKITFLELTPTSSSTLDVVVAQYVNENEPRFIEFINNSGPITIKRHSLEVLPGIGKKLMWEIINNREKPPFKSFEDLHSRVPGFKPVETFRKRIIEEIMGDDLKHYLFVKRSRKRG
;
A
#
# COMPACT_ATOMS: atom_id res chain seq x y z
N MET A 1 -90.81 23.13 -7.42
CA MET A 1 -92.11 22.89 -6.77
C MET A 1 -92.09 21.42 -6.37
N SER A 2 -91.82 21.10 -5.09
CA SER A 2 -92.83 20.95 -4.00
C SER A 2 -93.75 19.75 -4.28
N ASP A 3 -93.97 18.80 -3.37
CA ASP A 3 -94.14 18.98 -1.92
C ASP A 3 -93.72 17.79 -1.02
N ARG A 4 -93.98 17.90 0.30
CA ARG A 4 -93.47 17.02 1.38
C ARG A 4 -94.44 15.93 1.89
N ARG A 5 -93.87 15.00 2.69
CA ARG A 5 -94.49 14.04 3.67
C ARG A 5 -95.00 12.73 3.03
N ASN A 6 -95.01 11.56 3.71
CA ASN A 6 -94.95 11.29 5.15
C ASN A 6 -94.50 9.82 5.49
N GLN A 7 -94.35 9.51 6.79
CA GLN A 7 -94.29 8.16 7.44
C GLN A 7 -93.01 7.30 7.25
N ARG A 8 -92.61 6.34 8.11
CA ARG A 8 -92.70 5.97 9.55
C ARG A 8 -91.80 4.69 9.70
N TYR A 9 -91.22 4.47 10.90
CA TYR A 9 -90.90 3.22 11.66
C TYR A 9 -91.09 1.82 10.98
N ASP A 10 -90.39 0.71 11.32
CA ASP A 10 -89.44 0.30 12.38
C ASP A 10 -88.62 -0.95 11.87
N GLY A 11 -87.84 -1.79 12.59
CA GLY A 11 -87.42 -1.86 14.00
C GLY A 11 -86.93 -3.28 14.45
N ASN A 12 -85.93 -3.37 15.34
CA ASN A 12 -85.42 -4.61 16.04
C ASN A 12 -84.75 -5.71 15.16
N ASN A 13 -83.89 -6.64 15.66
CA ASN A 13 -83.39 -7.06 16.99
C ASN A 13 -81.89 -7.49 16.87
N ARG A 14 -80.97 -7.23 17.82
CA ARG A 14 -80.53 -8.11 18.95
C ARG A 14 -80.23 -9.58 18.56
N ARG A 15 -79.12 -10.24 18.95
CA ARG A 15 -78.00 -9.95 19.88
C ARG A 15 -76.79 -10.89 19.58
N ARG A 16 -75.63 -10.64 20.21
CA ARG A 16 -74.39 -11.45 20.15
C ARG A 16 -74.54 -12.84 20.80
N ASP A 17 -73.80 -13.83 20.29
CA ASP A 17 -72.94 -14.80 21.00
C ASP A 17 -72.25 -15.73 19.96
N ASN A 18 -71.24 -16.58 20.24
CA ASN A 18 -69.94 -16.39 20.93
C ASN A 18 -69.05 -17.64 20.66
N ARG A 19 -67.74 -17.50 20.37
CA ARG A 19 -66.73 -18.60 20.25
C ARG A 19 -66.99 -19.64 19.13
N SER A 20 -66.05 -20.49 18.68
CA SER A 20 -64.57 -20.49 18.65
C SER A 20 -64.13 -21.67 17.77
N GLN A 21 -63.19 -21.47 16.83
CA GLN A 21 -62.19 -22.45 16.38
C GLN A 21 -61.26 -21.85 15.31
N GLY A 22 -59.94 -22.00 15.48
CA GLY A 22 -58.93 -21.36 14.62
C GLY A 22 -57.51 -21.57 15.15
N ASN A 23 -57.03 -22.81 15.08
CA ASN A 23 -55.83 -23.33 15.75
C ASN A 23 -54.56 -22.47 15.68
N TYR A 24 -54.00 -22.13 16.84
CA TYR A 24 -52.58 -21.83 17.00
C TYR A 24 -51.75 -23.12 17.10
N ARG A 25 -50.88 -23.37 16.13
CA ARG A 25 -49.67 -24.19 16.31
C ARG A 25 -48.49 -23.49 15.64
N GLY A 26 -47.56 -22.99 16.45
CA GLY A 26 -46.45 -22.18 15.96
C GLY A 26 -45.38 -23.00 15.26
N ARG A 27 -44.63 -22.35 14.36
CA ARG A 27 -43.29 -22.80 13.99
C ARG A 27 -42.36 -21.61 13.89
N SER A 28 -41.54 -21.47 14.93
CA SER A 28 -40.37 -20.59 15.07
C SER A 28 -39.99 -19.76 13.84
N SER A 29 -40.08 -18.44 13.97
CA SER A 29 -39.34 -17.51 13.11
C SER A 29 -37.85 -17.76 13.28
N ARG A 30 -37.29 -18.63 12.43
CA ARG A 30 -35.85 -18.80 12.30
C ARG A 30 -35.32 -17.56 11.61
N SER A 31 -35.05 -16.53 12.42
CA SER A 31 -34.23 -15.40 12.02
C SER A 31 -32.89 -15.97 11.57
N GLY A 32 -32.77 -16.14 10.24
CA GLY A 32 -31.55 -16.56 9.61
C GLY A 32 -30.56 -15.42 9.71
N TYR A 33 -29.88 -15.33 10.85
CA TYR A 33 -28.57 -14.70 10.93
C TYR A 33 -27.74 -15.33 9.80
N LYS A 34 -27.62 -14.60 8.68
CA LYS A 34 -26.68 -14.96 7.62
C LYS A 34 -25.32 -14.95 8.29
N SER A 35 -24.81 -16.14 8.58
CA SER A 35 -23.54 -16.29 9.27
C SER A 35 -22.50 -15.59 8.43
N ASN A 36 -21.77 -14.66 9.05
CA ASN A 36 -20.73 -13.87 8.39
C ASN A 36 -19.45 -14.72 8.20
N ARG A 37 -19.63 -16.00 7.85
CA ARG A 37 -18.60 -16.98 7.49
C ARG A 37 -18.31 -16.82 6.01
N ASP A 38 -17.05 -17.05 5.64
CA ASP A 38 -16.49 -16.90 4.29
C ASP A 38 -16.32 -15.47 3.75
N ARG A 39 -16.08 -14.48 4.63
CA ARG A 39 -15.27 -13.29 4.28
C ARG A 39 -13.76 -13.47 4.54
N THR A 40 -13.33 -14.67 4.91
CA THR A 40 -11.95 -15.06 5.29
C THR A 40 -11.18 -15.80 4.20
N LYS A 41 -11.68 -15.89 2.96
CA LYS A 41 -11.09 -16.72 1.89
C LYS A 41 -10.77 -15.95 0.60
N PHE A 42 -10.02 -14.85 0.71
CA PHE A 42 -9.06 -14.42 -0.33
C PHE A 42 -8.05 -13.38 0.17
N GLN A 43 -7.47 -13.59 1.36
CA GLN A 43 -6.16 -12.98 1.62
C GLN A 43 -5.16 -13.71 0.73
N SER A 44 -4.85 -13.13 -0.43
CA SER A 44 -3.64 -13.48 -1.16
C SER A 44 -2.48 -13.35 -0.20
N THR A 45 -1.82 -14.46 0.18
CA THR A 45 -0.68 -14.39 1.09
C THR A 45 0.38 -13.53 0.43
N LEU A 46 0.57 -12.31 0.94
CA LEU A 46 1.64 -11.44 0.48
C LEU A 46 2.94 -12.18 0.76
N ARG A 47 3.72 -12.44 -0.29
CA ARG A 47 5.01 -13.12 -0.24
C ARG A 47 6.01 -12.30 -1.03
N LEU A 48 7.20 -12.15 -0.48
CA LEU A 48 8.35 -11.69 -1.24
C LEU A 48 9.01 -12.93 -1.86
N HIS A 49 9.43 -12.83 -3.12
CA HIS A 49 10.09 -13.95 -3.79
C HIS A 49 11.54 -14.09 -3.28
N PRO A 50 12.11 -15.31 -3.32
CA PRO A 50 13.55 -15.49 -3.10
C PRO A 50 14.38 -14.56 -4.00
N GLY A 51 15.50 -14.06 -3.48
CA GLY A 51 16.32 -13.04 -4.13
C GLY A 51 15.82 -11.60 -3.98
N THR A 52 14.66 -11.37 -3.35
CA THR A 52 14.19 -10.00 -3.07
C THR A 52 15.02 -9.35 -1.97
N GLU A 53 15.62 -8.18 -2.25
CA GLU A 53 16.23 -7.34 -1.22
C GLU A 53 15.15 -6.63 -0.39
N ILE A 54 15.26 -6.74 0.93
CA ILE A 54 14.51 -5.93 1.90
C ILE A 54 15.45 -5.20 2.86
N TYR A 55 14.96 -4.12 3.44
CA TYR A 55 15.68 -3.31 4.42
C TYR A 55 14.80 -3.05 5.63
N ILE A 56 15.35 -3.21 6.83
CA ILE A 56 14.64 -2.96 8.10
C ILE A 56 14.59 -1.46 8.40
N LEU A 57 13.38 -0.91 8.56
CA LEU A 57 13.14 0.50 8.88
C LEU A 57 12.95 0.72 10.39
N ASP A 58 12.23 -0.20 11.06
CA ASP A 58 12.00 -0.19 12.52
C ASP A 58 11.63 -1.59 13.03
N ILE A 59 11.90 -1.87 14.30
CA ILE A 59 11.61 -3.15 14.98
C ILE A 59 10.79 -2.86 16.25
N LEU A 60 9.51 -3.20 16.20
CA LEU A 60 8.58 -3.04 17.31
C LEU A 60 8.42 -4.37 18.04
N GLN A 61 9.24 -4.61 19.07
CA GLN A 61 9.25 -5.85 19.86
C GLN A 61 7.87 -6.19 20.47
N HIS A 62 7.08 -5.16 20.78
CA HIS A 62 5.70 -5.25 21.26
C HIS A 62 4.70 -4.57 20.30
N GLY A 63 4.99 -4.49 19.00
CA GLY A 63 4.12 -3.77 18.06
C GLY A 63 2.85 -4.53 17.65
N GLY A 64 2.90 -5.86 17.62
CA GLY A 64 1.76 -6.68 17.22
C GLY A 64 0.97 -7.23 18.42
N ILE A 65 -0.20 -6.66 18.70
CA ILE A 65 -1.23 -7.34 19.51
C ILE A 65 -1.99 -8.28 18.58
N ASP A 66 -1.69 -9.59 18.64
CA ASP A 66 -2.49 -10.57 17.90
C ASP A 66 -3.81 -10.82 18.65
N LYS A 67 -4.93 -10.43 18.03
CA LYS A 67 -6.26 -10.45 18.65
C LYS A 67 -6.79 -11.86 18.95
N ALA A 68 -6.18 -12.88 18.37
CA ALA A 68 -6.51 -14.28 18.67
C ALA A 68 -5.78 -14.74 19.95
N ASP A 69 -4.45 -14.63 19.97
CA ASP A 69 -3.62 -15.25 21.00
C ASP A 69 -3.37 -14.37 22.24
N HIS A 70 -3.74 -13.08 22.20
CA HIS A 70 -3.45 -12.07 23.23
C HIS A 70 -1.94 -11.91 23.54
N GLN A 71 -1.07 -12.48 22.70
CA GLN A 71 0.37 -12.39 22.83
C GLN A 71 0.92 -11.22 22.02
N TRP A 72 1.86 -10.51 22.64
CA TRP A 72 2.74 -9.59 21.96
C TRP A 72 3.63 -10.35 20.98
N ASN A 73 3.58 -9.95 19.72
CA ASN A 73 4.43 -10.46 18.67
C ASN A 73 5.29 -9.34 18.09
N PRO A 74 6.59 -9.58 17.90
CA PRO A 74 7.45 -8.59 17.30
C PRO A 74 7.07 -8.40 15.84
N ILE A 75 6.94 -7.14 15.44
CA ILE A 75 6.77 -6.75 14.04
C ILE A 75 7.90 -5.84 13.62
N ALA A 76 8.21 -5.83 12.33
CA ALA A 76 9.09 -4.84 11.73
C ALA A 76 8.39 -4.15 10.57
N GLN A 77 8.72 -2.88 10.37
CA GLN A 77 8.40 -2.17 9.14
C GLN A 77 9.61 -2.27 8.21
N ILE A 78 9.37 -2.62 6.95
CA ILE A 78 10.43 -2.89 5.96
C ILE A 78 10.16 -2.19 4.63
N LEU A 79 11.23 -1.96 3.87
CA LEU A 79 11.19 -1.56 2.47
C LEU A 79 11.63 -2.72 1.57
N GLU A 80 10.83 -3.09 0.57
CA GLU A 80 11.27 -3.89 -0.59
C GLU A 80 12.06 -3.00 -1.56
N GLY A 81 13.36 -3.26 -1.76
CA GLY A 81 14.24 -2.37 -2.53
C GLY A 81 13.84 -2.22 -4.00
N SER A 82 13.60 -3.32 -4.72
CA SER A 82 13.37 -3.27 -6.17
C SER A 82 12.10 -2.50 -6.58
N LYS A 83 11.02 -2.61 -5.80
CA LYS A 83 9.71 -1.99 -6.09
C LYS A 83 9.37 -0.81 -5.19
N PHE A 84 10.20 -0.52 -4.20
CA PHE A 84 9.99 0.48 -3.15
C PHE A 84 8.62 0.35 -2.45
N GLN A 85 8.26 -0.89 -2.09
CA GLN A 85 7.00 -1.17 -1.39
C GLN A 85 7.26 -1.34 0.10
N LEU A 86 6.43 -0.68 0.92
CA LEU A 86 6.50 -0.75 2.36
C LEU A 86 5.62 -1.88 2.89
N TYR A 87 6.14 -2.67 3.82
CA TYR A 87 5.40 -3.75 4.45
C TYR A 87 5.58 -3.77 5.96
N GLU A 88 4.60 -4.35 6.64
CA GLU A 88 4.68 -4.74 8.03
C GLU A 88 4.77 -6.27 8.09
N ILE A 89 5.83 -6.79 8.70
CA ILE A 89 6.14 -8.22 8.79
C ILE A 89 6.13 -8.67 10.25
N ARG A 90 5.71 -9.92 10.51
CA ARG A 90 5.92 -10.56 11.82
C ARG A 90 7.31 -11.19 11.84
N LEU A 91 8.20 -10.67 12.68
CA LEU A 91 9.55 -11.21 12.80
C LEU A 91 9.52 -12.58 13.48
N ASN A 92 10.46 -13.44 13.09
CA ASN A 92 10.71 -14.69 13.79
C ASN A 92 11.32 -14.37 15.17
N LYS A 93 10.66 -14.79 16.26
CA LYS A 93 11.05 -14.47 17.64
C LYS A 93 12.49 -14.90 17.98
N SER A 94 13.01 -15.97 17.39
CA SER A 94 14.37 -16.46 17.66
C SER A 94 15.48 -15.62 17.01
N LYS A 95 15.19 -14.92 15.92
CA LYS A 95 16.19 -14.15 15.16
C LYS A 95 16.15 -12.64 15.40
N ILE A 96 15.28 -12.15 16.28
CA ILE A 96 15.05 -10.70 16.47
C ILE A 96 16.26 -9.95 17.03
N THR A 97 17.00 -10.56 17.97
CA THR A 97 18.15 -9.94 18.65
C THR A 97 19.37 -9.77 17.73
N GLU A 98 19.40 -10.47 16.61
CA GLU A 98 20.41 -10.34 15.57
C GLU A 98 20.16 -9.11 14.67
N ARG A 99 18.92 -8.61 14.63
CA ARG A 99 18.48 -7.64 13.61
C ARG A 99 18.73 -6.20 14.00
N ARG A 100 19.03 -5.38 13.01
CA ARG A 100 19.35 -3.95 13.17
C ARG A 100 18.54 -3.08 12.21
N LEU A 101 18.38 -1.81 12.56
CA LEU A 101 17.87 -0.80 11.64
C LEU A 101 18.85 -0.67 10.45
N GLN A 102 18.33 -0.33 9.27
CA GLN A 102 19.07 -0.20 8.00
C GLN A 102 19.69 -1.51 7.47
N GLU A 103 19.52 -2.64 8.17
CA GLU A 103 20.04 -3.94 7.73
C GLU A 103 19.41 -4.36 6.40
N LYS A 104 20.25 -4.57 5.39
CA LYS A 104 19.87 -5.23 4.13
C LYS A 104 19.81 -6.73 4.33
N ILE A 105 18.70 -7.33 3.91
CA ILE A 105 18.48 -8.77 3.95
C ILE A 105 17.98 -9.24 2.58
N VAL A 106 18.57 -10.31 2.05
CA VAL A 106 18.06 -10.99 0.85
C VAL A 106 17.12 -12.11 1.29
N VAL A 107 15.89 -12.10 0.80
CA VAL A 107 14.90 -13.14 1.08
C VAL A 107 15.36 -14.48 0.49
N THR A 108 15.44 -15.53 1.30
CA THR A 108 15.75 -16.91 0.89
C THR A 108 14.47 -17.75 0.75
N GLU A 109 14.57 -18.95 0.19
CA GLU A 109 13.43 -19.87 0.04
C GLU A 109 12.79 -20.27 1.37
N ASN A 110 13.61 -20.45 2.41
CA ASN A 110 13.15 -20.85 3.76
C ASN A 110 12.52 -19.69 4.56
N GLN A 111 12.69 -18.44 4.10
CA GLN A 111 12.11 -17.21 4.68
C GLN A 111 12.39 -16.99 6.19
N ASP A 112 13.43 -17.59 6.78
CA ASP A 112 13.75 -17.63 8.23
C ASP A 112 13.59 -16.31 9.02
N ILE A 113 13.74 -15.19 8.34
CA ILE A 113 13.77 -13.82 8.84
C ILE A 113 12.40 -13.32 9.32
N TYR A 114 11.30 -13.80 8.74
CA TYR A 114 9.94 -13.42 9.11
C TYR A 114 8.96 -14.58 8.94
N GLU A 115 7.97 -14.67 9.83
CA GLU A 115 6.95 -15.73 9.76
C GLU A 115 5.93 -15.47 8.65
N ARG A 116 5.52 -14.20 8.50
CA ARG A 116 4.55 -13.74 7.49
C ARG A 116 4.64 -12.23 7.27
N ILE A 117 4.28 -11.81 6.07
CA ILE A 117 3.88 -10.42 5.81
C ILE A 117 2.47 -10.23 6.39
N GLN A 118 2.32 -9.30 7.33
CA GLN A 118 1.01 -8.99 7.91
C GLN A 118 0.17 -8.18 6.92
N ARG A 119 0.77 -7.13 6.35
CA ARG A 119 0.12 -6.21 5.42
C ARG A 119 1.15 -5.39 4.64
N LYS A 120 0.71 -4.86 3.51
CA LYS A 120 1.35 -3.72 2.86
C LYS A 120 0.92 -2.44 3.58
N ILE A 121 1.84 -1.51 3.79
CA ILE A 121 1.59 -0.22 4.45
C ILE A 121 1.87 0.95 3.49
N THR A 122 1.38 2.12 3.85
CA THR A 122 1.63 3.40 3.18
C THR A 122 2.62 4.25 3.98
N PHE A 123 3.16 5.31 3.38
CA PHE A 123 4.08 6.22 4.07
C PHE A 123 3.50 6.81 5.37
N LEU A 124 2.20 7.15 5.37
CA LEU A 124 1.49 7.69 6.54
C LEU A 124 1.31 6.69 7.70
N GLU A 125 1.59 5.41 7.47
CA GLU A 125 1.52 4.34 8.47
C GLU A 125 2.90 3.94 9.00
N LEU A 126 3.96 4.66 8.59
CA LEU A 126 5.31 4.47 9.12
C LEU A 126 5.44 5.00 10.54
N THR A 127 6.22 4.33 11.36
CA THR A 127 6.67 4.88 12.65
C THR A 127 7.59 6.09 12.42
N PRO A 128 7.73 7.01 13.39
CA PRO A 128 8.70 8.11 13.30
C PRO A 128 10.13 7.61 13.02
N THR A 129 10.53 6.51 13.66
CA THR A 129 11.80 5.80 13.40
C THR A 129 11.90 5.28 11.98
N SER A 130 10.84 4.64 11.46
CA SER A 130 10.84 4.14 10.08
C SER A 130 10.93 5.27 9.06
N SER A 131 10.23 6.38 9.31
CA SER A 131 10.23 7.55 8.43
C SER A 131 11.61 8.22 8.38
N SER A 132 12.36 8.28 9.48
CA SER A 132 13.73 8.81 9.47
C SER A 132 14.73 7.84 8.86
N THR A 133 14.55 6.54 9.10
CA THR A 133 15.39 5.46 8.54
C THR A 133 15.21 5.32 7.02
N LEU A 134 14.01 5.60 6.50
CA LEU A 134 13.68 5.42 5.08
C LEU A 134 14.58 6.25 4.13
N ASP A 135 14.88 7.51 4.46
CA ASP A 135 15.73 8.36 3.60
C ASP A 135 17.15 7.77 3.48
N VAL A 136 17.72 7.29 4.60
CA VAL A 136 19.04 6.64 4.64
C VAL A 136 19.04 5.33 3.85
N VAL A 137 18.03 4.48 4.06
CA VAL A 137 17.88 3.19 3.36
C VAL A 137 17.69 3.37 1.86
N VAL A 138 16.92 4.36 1.42
CA VAL A 138 16.76 4.65 -0.01
C VAL A 138 18.06 5.18 -0.61
N ALA A 139 18.83 6.01 0.11
CA ALA A 139 20.17 6.43 -0.34
C ALA A 139 21.11 5.23 -0.53
N GLN A 140 21.13 4.32 0.45
CA GLN A 140 21.91 3.08 0.40
C GLN A 140 21.50 2.22 -0.80
N TYR A 141 20.20 1.96 -0.98
CA TYR A 141 19.71 1.17 -2.13
C TYR A 141 20.12 1.80 -3.47
N VAL A 142 20.02 3.13 -3.61
CA VAL A 142 20.41 3.86 -4.83
C VAL A 142 21.90 3.70 -5.14
N ASN A 143 22.78 3.78 -4.13
CA ASN A 143 24.21 3.55 -4.30
C ASN A 143 24.52 2.09 -4.69
N GLU A 144 23.97 1.12 -3.94
CA GLU A 144 24.24 -0.31 -4.19
C GLU A 144 23.69 -0.80 -5.53
N ASN A 145 22.63 -0.16 -6.05
CA ASN A 145 21.97 -0.51 -7.31
C ASN A 145 22.22 0.53 -8.42
N GLU A 146 23.35 1.25 -8.37
CA GLU A 146 23.75 2.30 -9.32
C GLU A 146 23.49 1.96 -10.82
N PRO A 147 23.81 0.76 -11.35
CA PRO A 147 23.58 0.43 -12.75
C PRO A 147 22.13 0.63 -13.22
N ARG A 148 21.14 0.35 -12.36
CA ARG A 148 19.71 0.53 -12.64
C ARG A 148 19.36 2.00 -12.90
N PHE A 149 20.02 2.91 -12.17
CA PHE A 149 19.77 4.35 -12.25
C PHE A 149 20.54 4.99 -13.41
N ILE A 150 21.74 4.50 -13.70
CA ILE A 150 22.49 4.85 -14.91
C ILE A 150 21.76 4.40 -16.17
N GLU A 151 21.22 3.18 -16.19
CA GLU A 151 20.36 2.68 -17.27
C GLU A 151 19.14 3.60 -17.47
N PHE A 152 18.48 4.03 -16.40
CA PHE A 152 17.39 5.00 -16.48
C PHE A 152 17.83 6.33 -17.13
N ILE A 153 18.98 6.91 -16.75
CA ILE A 153 19.46 8.16 -17.37
C ILE A 153 19.73 7.96 -18.87
N ASN A 154 20.48 6.91 -19.22
CA ASN A 154 20.86 6.62 -20.60
C ASN A 154 19.63 6.39 -21.50
N ASN A 155 18.65 5.62 -21.02
CA ASN A 155 17.45 5.23 -21.78
C ASN A 155 16.25 6.17 -21.59
N SER A 156 16.38 7.25 -20.82
CA SER A 156 15.27 8.18 -20.52
C SER A 156 14.76 8.91 -21.77
N GLY A 157 13.44 8.91 -22.00
CA GLY A 157 12.81 9.54 -23.16
C GLY A 157 11.81 10.66 -22.82
N PRO A 158 11.20 11.30 -23.84
CA PRO A 158 10.06 12.19 -23.66
C PRO A 158 8.85 11.45 -23.08
N ILE A 159 8.19 12.04 -22.07
CA ILE A 159 6.88 11.58 -21.58
C ILE A 159 5.76 12.18 -22.42
N THR A 160 5.93 13.44 -22.83
CA THR A 160 5.04 14.15 -23.75
C THR A 160 5.87 15.01 -24.70
N ILE A 161 5.25 15.53 -25.76
CA ILE A 161 5.89 16.46 -26.72
C ILE A 161 6.60 17.65 -26.02
N LYS A 162 6.11 18.07 -24.83
CA LYS A 162 6.63 19.24 -24.10
C LYS A 162 7.39 18.90 -22.80
N ARG A 163 7.56 17.62 -22.44
CA ARG A 163 8.16 17.22 -21.15
C ARG A 163 8.95 15.91 -21.24
N HIS A 164 10.21 15.95 -20.82
CA HIS A 164 11.10 14.80 -20.71
C HIS A 164 10.95 14.07 -19.37
N SER A 165 11.29 12.78 -19.31
CA SER A 165 11.27 11.99 -18.07
C SER A 165 12.33 12.45 -17.06
N LEU A 166 13.45 13.00 -17.52
CA LEU A 166 14.44 13.65 -16.64
C LEU A 166 13.86 14.89 -15.91
N GLU A 167 12.96 15.67 -16.52
CA GLU A 167 12.28 16.82 -15.88
C GLU A 167 11.21 16.39 -14.84
N VAL A 168 11.12 15.09 -14.52
CA VAL A 168 10.34 14.57 -13.40
C VAL A 168 11.21 14.37 -12.16
N LEU A 169 12.54 14.35 -12.32
CA LEU A 169 13.50 14.24 -11.22
C LEU A 169 13.68 15.60 -10.49
N PRO A 170 13.68 15.64 -9.15
CA PRO A 170 13.86 16.87 -8.38
C PRO A 170 15.18 17.57 -8.68
N GLY A 171 15.12 18.88 -8.92
CA GLY A 171 16.27 19.71 -9.28
C GLY A 171 16.68 19.68 -10.75
N ILE A 172 16.11 18.80 -11.60
CA ILE A 172 16.40 18.83 -13.05
C ILE A 172 15.44 19.78 -13.77
N GLY A 173 15.90 21.01 -13.99
CA GLY A 173 15.30 21.93 -14.97
C GLY A 173 15.83 21.70 -16.40
N LYS A 174 15.21 22.37 -17.39
CA LYS A 174 15.56 22.25 -18.82
C LYS A 174 17.05 22.37 -19.13
N LYS A 175 17.78 23.28 -18.47
CA LYS A 175 19.24 23.45 -18.67
C LYS A 175 19.99 22.16 -18.36
N LEU A 176 19.78 21.61 -17.16
CA LEU A 176 20.45 20.40 -16.69
C LEU A 176 19.99 19.15 -17.47
N MET A 177 18.70 19.10 -17.85
CA MET A 177 18.17 18.07 -18.76
C MET A 177 18.95 18.05 -20.08
N TRP A 178 19.11 19.19 -20.76
CA TRP A 178 19.88 19.25 -22.01
C TRP A 178 21.36 18.91 -21.81
N GLU A 179 21.96 19.31 -20.69
CA GLU A 179 23.34 18.96 -20.34
C GLU A 179 23.56 17.44 -20.19
N ILE A 180 22.58 16.73 -19.61
CA ILE A 180 22.56 15.27 -19.52
C ILE A 180 22.38 14.62 -20.91
N ILE A 181 21.43 15.12 -21.72
CA ILE A 181 21.15 14.60 -23.07
C ILE A 181 22.37 14.78 -23.98
N ASN A 182 22.93 15.99 -24.06
CA ASN A 182 24.09 16.29 -24.91
C ASN A 182 25.35 15.52 -24.48
N ASN A 183 25.41 15.05 -23.23
CA ASN A 183 26.46 14.14 -22.79
C ASN A 183 26.16 12.69 -23.15
N ARG A 184 24.95 12.15 -22.94
CA ARG A 184 24.66 10.75 -23.27
C ARG A 184 24.74 10.44 -24.78
N GLU A 185 24.59 11.45 -25.64
CA GLU A 185 24.79 11.35 -27.11
C GLU A 185 26.26 11.12 -27.51
N LYS A 186 27.20 11.29 -26.58
CA LYS A 186 28.59 10.81 -26.70
C LYS A 186 28.60 9.31 -26.28
N PRO A 187 29.59 8.72 -25.56
CA PRO A 187 29.31 7.41 -24.96
C PRO A 187 28.27 7.54 -23.83
N PRO A 188 27.36 6.56 -23.68
CA PRO A 188 26.46 6.47 -22.53
C PRO A 188 27.22 6.50 -21.21
N PHE A 189 26.58 6.99 -20.16
CA PHE A 189 27.19 7.03 -18.82
C PHE A 189 27.43 5.62 -18.30
N LYS A 190 28.56 5.40 -17.64
CA LYS A 190 28.94 4.10 -17.05
C LYS A 190 28.70 4.02 -15.55
N SER A 191 28.83 5.14 -14.84
CA SER A 191 28.75 5.22 -13.38
C SER A 191 28.18 6.57 -12.91
N PHE A 192 27.79 6.66 -11.64
CA PHE A 192 27.43 7.93 -11.01
C PHE A 192 28.62 8.90 -10.97
N GLU A 193 29.85 8.39 -10.86
CA GLU A 193 31.08 9.18 -10.94
C GLU A 193 31.30 9.76 -12.34
N ASP A 194 31.16 8.96 -13.40
CA ASP A 194 31.22 9.41 -14.81
C ASP A 194 30.13 10.46 -15.08
N LEU A 195 28.90 10.19 -14.65
CA LEU A 195 27.78 11.12 -14.77
C LEU A 195 28.03 12.45 -14.02
N HIS A 196 28.55 12.41 -12.79
CA HIS A 196 28.83 13.61 -12.02
C HIS A 196 30.03 14.38 -12.57
N SER A 197 31.10 13.71 -13.02
CA SER A 197 32.26 14.39 -13.63
C SER A 197 31.90 15.14 -14.92
N ARG A 198 30.94 14.62 -15.68
CA ARG A 198 30.48 15.18 -16.97
C ARG A 198 29.31 16.14 -16.85
N VAL A 199 28.57 16.07 -15.75
CA VAL A 199 27.43 16.94 -15.40
C VAL A 199 27.52 17.29 -13.91
N PRO A 200 28.44 18.19 -13.48
CA PRO A 200 28.67 18.47 -12.05
C PRO A 200 27.46 19.05 -11.31
N GLY A 201 26.53 19.67 -12.04
CA GLY A 201 25.26 20.15 -11.48
C GLY A 201 24.28 19.04 -11.11
N PHE A 202 24.50 17.80 -11.56
CA PHE A 202 23.65 16.66 -11.22
C PHE A 202 24.24 15.85 -10.07
N LYS A 203 23.43 15.59 -9.03
CA LYS A 203 23.79 14.78 -7.87
C LYS A 203 22.96 13.49 -7.88
N PRO A 204 23.45 12.38 -8.45
CA PRO A 204 22.61 11.23 -8.76
C PRO A 204 21.87 10.67 -7.53
N VAL A 205 22.62 10.36 -6.48
CA VAL A 205 22.12 9.74 -5.26
C VAL A 205 21.06 10.60 -4.58
N GLU A 206 21.34 11.90 -4.40
CA GLU A 206 20.43 12.85 -3.76
C GLU A 206 19.13 13.03 -4.58
N THR A 207 19.25 13.14 -5.90
CA THR A 207 18.10 13.33 -6.79
C THR A 207 17.21 12.10 -6.88
N PHE A 208 17.78 10.90 -7.06
CA PHE A 208 17.00 9.67 -7.09
C PHE A 208 16.35 9.36 -5.75
N ARG A 209 17.08 9.56 -4.64
CA ARG A 209 16.54 9.39 -3.28
C ARG A 209 15.32 10.27 -3.05
N LYS A 210 15.44 11.58 -3.26
CA LYS A 210 14.31 12.53 -3.15
C LYS A 210 13.13 12.09 -4.01
N ARG A 211 13.39 11.71 -5.26
CA ARG A 211 12.35 11.25 -6.19
C ARG A 211 11.62 10.00 -5.71
N ILE A 212 12.36 9.03 -5.18
CA ILE A 212 11.80 7.77 -4.66
C ILE A 212 10.95 8.06 -3.43
N ILE A 213 11.40 8.93 -2.52
CA ILE A 213 10.64 9.33 -1.33
C ILE A 213 9.32 10.02 -1.74
N GLU A 214 9.34 10.99 -2.66
CA GLU A 214 8.12 11.59 -3.23
C GLU A 214 7.15 10.52 -3.78
N GLU A 215 7.68 9.52 -4.49
CA GLU A 215 6.88 8.43 -5.05
C GLU A 215 6.35 7.44 -3.99
N ILE A 216 7.04 7.26 -2.87
CA ILE A 216 6.58 6.43 -1.74
C ILE A 216 5.49 7.17 -0.94
N MET A 217 5.64 8.48 -0.72
CA MET A 217 4.63 9.35 -0.10
C MET A 217 3.35 9.35 -0.93
N GLY A 218 3.49 9.51 -2.25
CA GLY A 218 2.40 9.30 -3.21
C GLY A 218 1.51 10.53 -3.44
N ASP A 219 1.98 11.72 -3.06
CA ASP A 219 1.28 13.01 -3.15
C ASP A 219 0.98 13.40 -4.61
N ASP A 220 -0.23 13.06 -5.09
CA ASP A 220 -0.81 13.43 -6.41
C ASP A 220 0.12 13.33 -7.64
N LEU A 221 1.09 12.41 -7.59
CA LEU A 221 2.04 12.22 -8.68
C LEU A 221 1.38 11.59 -9.91
N LYS A 222 1.36 12.37 -11.00
CA LYS A 222 0.87 11.93 -12.32
C LYS A 222 1.73 10.86 -12.98
N HIS A 223 3.01 10.77 -12.60
CA HIS A 223 3.98 9.82 -13.12
C HIS A 223 4.77 9.19 -11.98
N TYR A 224 5.00 7.89 -12.09
CA TYR A 224 5.87 7.09 -11.20
C TYR A 224 6.95 6.46 -12.08
N LEU A 225 8.21 6.61 -11.67
CA LEU A 225 9.39 6.10 -12.38
C LEU A 225 9.94 4.83 -11.72
N PHE A 226 9.87 4.75 -10.39
CA PHE A 226 10.55 3.74 -9.59
C PHE A 226 9.59 2.92 -8.73
N VAL A 227 8.57 3.56 -8.13
CA VAL A 227 7.64 2.88 -7.20
C VAL A 227 6.51 2.20 -7.96
N LYS A 228 6.40 0.87 -7.86
CA LYS A 228 5.30 0.13 -8.50
C LYS A 228 4.03 0.18 -7.65
N ARG A 229 3.10 1.09 -7.99
CA ARG A 229 1.76 1.09 -7.39
C ARG A 229 0.90 -0.07 -7.92
N SER A 230 0.40 -0.90 -7.01
CA SER A 230 -0.74 -1.76 -7.26
C SER A 230 -1.98 -0.86 -7.44
N ARG A 231 -2.43 -0.65 -8.69
CA ARG A 231 -3.73 -0.01 -8.95
C ARG A 231 -4.80 -0.80 -8.19
N LYS A 232 -5.45 -0.17 -7.20
CA LYS A 232 -6.76 -0.64 -6.76
C LYS A 232 -7.66 -0.54 -7.99
N ARG A 233 -8.10 -1.68 -8.53
CA ARG A 233 -9.29 -1.70 -9.39
C ARG A 233 -10.43 -1.24 -8.47
N GLY A 234 -11.06 -0.12 -8.83
CA GLY A 234 -12.34 0.28 -8.24
C GLY A 234 -13.45 -0.65 -8.69
#